data_AF-A0AAW0E2V4-F1
#
_entry.id   AF-A0AAW0E2V4-F1
#
_cell.length_a   1.000
_cell.length_b   1.000
_cell.length_c   1.000
_cell.angle_alpha   90.00
_cell.angle_beta   90.00
_cell.angle_gamma   90.00
#
_symmetry.space_group_name_H-M   'P 1'
#
loop_
_entity.id
_entity.type
_entity.pdbx_description
1 polymer ?
#
loop_
_entity_poly.entity_id
_entity_poly.type
_entity_poly.pdbx_seq_one_letter_code
_entity_poly.pdbx_strand_id
1 'polypeptide(L)'
;MARIILLSIFLTTLSLLATAASLSKNRQIFSIPSAIQTGPSIAQFKSSSHGLDAPKLSSVNASAFDWWYFDAISTDPDNLVSVVITLFTTVHDALPFVETTDNALTADIIASFPNGTRVKADILADSATVIAEGNTSSGEWHGTGFKWSGGPLGYTITINSPLVGVKGSIHFLPVAPPHLPCGPVQAGQTLEVGPHIGWANVMPDAKVSVDLVVNGTRVAFNGIGYHDKNWSDQPFPTHVASWYWGHAHVGPYSLVWFDFLDRTGTEYVSAYLAKNGKIIMATCAADSISVRPNDGSAFPPVLSTPNPAGYHISLKQGRMEADVQLVRDLVDPTPAYGRFIGAVAARIDGKEFSGMAVCEQFKLT
;
A
#
# COMPACT_ATOMS: atom_id res chain seq x y z
N MET A 1 71.24 13.82 47.87
CA MET A 1 69.84 13.71 48.36
C MET A 1 68.91 14.24 47.29
N ALA A 2 68.23 13.37 46.55
CA ALA A 2 66.95 13.62 45.88
C ALA A 2 66.46 12.28 45.34
N ARG A 3 65.37 11.77 45.92
CA ARG A 3 64.74 10.49 45.55
C ARG A 3 63.98 10.66 44.24
N ILE A 4 64.27 9.80 43.27
CA ILE A 4 63.50 9.67 42.02
C ILE A 4 62.28 8.79 42.33
N ILE A 5 61.09 9.34 42.15
CA ILE A 5 59.81 8.64 42.28
C ILE A 5 59.49 8.03 40.91
N LEU A 6 59.49 6.68 40.83
CA LEU A 6 58.92 5.96 39.68
C LEU A 6 57.39 5.95 39.82
N LEU A 7 56.70 6.52 38.82
CA LEU A 7 55.25 6.44 38.69
C LEU A 7 54.90 5.22 37.83
N SER A 8 54.29 4.20 38.44
CA SER A 8 53.80 3.00 37.74
C SER A 8 52.48 3.32 37.04
N ILE A 9 52.48 3.32 35.71
CA ILE A 9 51.28 3.45 34.87
C ILE A 9 50.62 2.07 34.77
N PHE A 10 49.47 1.88 35.41
CA PHE A 10 48.60 0.72 35.20
C PHE A 10 47.81 0.93 33.91
N LEU A 11 48.14 0.19 32.85
CA LEU A 11 47.26 0.01 31.69
C LEU A 11 46.18 -1.02 32.04
N THR A 12 44.97 -0.57 32.33
CA THR A 12 43.79 -1.44 32.37
C THR A 12 43.27 -1.63 30.94
N THR A 13 43.51 -2.81 30.37
CA THR A 13 42.88 -3.24 29.12
C THR A 13 41.40 -3.49 29.36
N LEU A 14 40.55 -2.55 28.94
CA LEU A 14 39.11 -2.72 28.90
C LEU A 14 38.77 -3.63 27.72
N SER A 15 38.50 -4.90 27.99
CA SER A 15 37.94 -5.84 27.02
C SER A 15 36.51 -5.41 26.67
N LEU A 16 36.33 -4.79 25.50
CA LEU A 16 35.01 -4.67 24.88
C LEU A 16 34.53 -6.09 24.51
N LEU A 17 33.81 -6.74 25.42
CA LEU A 17 32.82 -7.73 25.02
C LEU A 17 31.69 -6.98 24.32
N ALA A 18 31.81 -6.85 22.99
CA ALA A 18 30.65 -6.59 22.14
C ALA A 18 29.74 -7.81 22.26
N THR A 19 28.79 -7.75 23.19
CA THR A 19 27.62 -8.61 23.17
C THR A 19 26.82 -8.20 21.94
N ALA A 20 27.07 -8.90 20.82
CA ALA A 20 26.09 -8.96 19.75
C ALA A 20 24.85 -9.63 20.34
N ALA A 21 23.97 -8.82 20.91
CA ALA A 21 22.60 -9.22 21.15
C ALA A 21 21.99 -9.47 19.78
N SER A 22 22.09 -10.72 19.33
CA SER A 22 21.16 -11.31 18.39
C SER A 22 19.77 -11.15 19.00
N LEU A 23 19.10 -10.03 18.74
CA LEU A 23 17.64 -10.00 18.83
C LEU A 23 17.19 -11.01 17.78
N SER A 24 16.84 -12.22 18.20
CA SER A 24 16.10 -13.12 17.34
C SER A 24 14.83 -12.39 16.95
N LYS A 25 14.78 -11.90 15.71
CA LYS A 25 13.55 -11.43 15.10
C LYS A 25 12.71 -12.68 14.94
N ASN A 26 11.81 -12.95 15.89
CA ASN A 26 11.05 -14.18 15.92
C ASN A 26 10.31 -14.34 14.60
N ARG A 27 10.73 -15.32 13.81
CA ARG A 27 10.06 -15.71 12.57
C ARG A 27 8.64 -16.15 12.91
N GLN A 28 7.65 -15.46 12.36
CA GLN A 28 6.24 -15.79 12.50
C GLN A 28 5.76 -16.43 11.21
N ILE A 29 5.04 -17.54 11.34
CA ILE A 29 4.41 -18.25 10.22
C ILE A 29 2.91 -18.21 10.47
N PHE A 30 2.18 -17.66 9.53
CA PHE A 30 0.74 -17.55 9.53
C PHE A 30 0.19 -18.50 8.48
N SER A 31 -0.61 -19.46 8.91
CA SER A 31 -1.36 -20.36 8.03
C SER A 31 -2.82 -19.94 8.04
N ILE A 32 -3.33 -19.51 6.90
CA ILE A 32 -4.66 -18.95 6.75
C ILE A 32 -5.50 -19.96 5.97
N PRO A 33 -6.56 -20.53 6.56
CA PRO A 33 -7.47 -21.43 5.85
C PRO A 33 -8.35 -20.66 4.87
N SER A 34 -8.78 -21.32 3.79
CA SER A 34 -9.79 -20.81 2.85
C SER A 34 -11.19 -20.75 3.45
N ALA A 35 -11.51 -21.63 4.40
CA ALA A 35 -12.83 -21.66 5.03
C ALA A 35 -13.10 -20.39 5.86
N ILE A 36 -14.31 -19.85 5.73
CA ILE A 36 -14.81 -18.76 6.58
C ILE A 36 -14.87 -19.26 8.03
N GLN A 37 -14.23 -18.51 8.93
CA GLN A 37 -14.14 -18.87 10.34
C GLN A 37 -15.36 -18.38 11.12
N THR A 38 -15.74 -19.13 12.16
CA THR A 38 -16.78 -18.72 13.11
C THR A 38 -16.18 -17.95 14.28
N GLY A 39 -16.98 -17.08 14.90
CA GLY A 39 -16.56 -16.25 16.03
C GLY A 39 -15.99 -14.88 15.64
N PRO A 40 -15.60 -14.06 16.63
CA PRO A 40 -15.07 -12.72 16.39
C PRO A 40 -13.68 -12.79 15.73
N SER A 41 -13.43 -11.86 14.80
CA SER A 41 -12.10 -11.55 14.32
C SER A 41 -11.53 -10.40 15.13
N ILE A 42 -10.26 -10.50 15.54
CA ILE A 42 -9.56 -9.44 16.26
C ILE A 42 -8.56 -8.79 15.31
N ALA A 43 -8.71 -7.50 15.08
CA ALA A 43 -7.80 -6.70 14.27
C ALA A 43 -6.69 -6.05 15.10
N GLN A 44 -5.46 -6.07 14.55
CA GLN A 44 -4.33 -5.34 15.10
C GLN A 44 -4.34 -3.89 14.60
N PHE A 45 -4.65 -2.93 15.47
CA PHE A 45 -4.61 -1.50 15.16
C PHE A 45 -3.44 -0.73 15.81
N LYS A 46 -2.54 -1.44 16.49
CA LYS A 46 -1.31 -0.87 17.06
C LYS A 46 -0.08 -1.50 16.43
N SER A 47 0.85 -0.66 16.00
CA SER A 47 2.04 -1.09 15.29
C SER A 47 3.05 -1.80 16.21
N SER A 48 3.68 -2.83 15.68
CA SER A 48 5.01 -3.28 16.11
C SER A 48 6.09 -2.49 15.35
N SER A 49 7.36 -2.63 15.75
CA SER A 49 8.49 -2.02 15.03
C SER A 49 8.84 -2.71 13.70
N HIS A 50 8.18 -3.83 13.40
CA HIS A 50 8.48 -4.77 12.32
C HIS A 50 7.17 -5.46 11.87
N GLY A 51 7.19 -6.20 10.75
CA GLY A 51 6.04 -6.97 10.27
C GLY A 51 4.85 -6.12 9.83
N LEU A 52 5.11 -5.05 9.06
CA LEU A 52 4.06 -4.14 8.56
C LEU A 52 3.04 -4.89 7.71
N ASP A 53 3.52 -5.79 6.86
CA ASP A 53 2.71 -6.61 5.97
C ASP A 53 2.48 -8.04 6.49
N ALA A 54 2.63 -8.28 7.79
CA ALA A 54 2.10 -9.51 8.41
C ALA A 54 0.54 -9.48 8.41
N PRO A 55 -0.15 -10.64 8.48
CA PRO A 55 -1.59 -10.68 8.71
C PRO A 55 -1.98 -9.89 9.95
N LYS A 56 -3.07 -9.12 9.86
CA LYS A 56 -3.53 -8.23 10.93
C LYS A 56 -4.80 -8.70 11.62
N LEU A 57 -5.38 -9.80 11.14
CA LEU A 57 -6.55 -10.44 11.72
C LEU A 57 -6.17 -11.76 12.41
N SER A 58 -6.83 -12.06 13.53
CA SER A 58 -6.71 -13.37 14.19
C SER A 58 -7.34 -14.51 13.38
N SER A 59 -8.38 -14.19 12.61
CA SER A 59 -9.17 -15.11 11.79
C SER A 59 -9.96 -14.29 10.77
N VAL A 60 -10.36 -14.90 9.65
CA VAL A 60 -11.24 -14.24 8.67
C VAL A 60 -12.62 -14.85 8.78
N ASN A 61 -13.57 -14.05 9.24
CA ASN A 61 -14.98 -14.39 9.35
C ASN A 61 -15.78 -13.60 8.29
N ALA A 62 -17.11 -13.65 8.36
CA ALA A 62 -17.97 -12.99 7.38
C ALA A 62 -17.97 -11.45 7.44
N SER A 63 -17.35 -10.84 8.46
CA SER A 63 -17.40 -9.38 8.71
C SER A 63 -16.04 -8.70 8.69
N ALA A 64 -14.94 -9.43 8.54
CA ALA A 64 -13.59 -8.88 8.57
C ALA A 64 -12.90 -9.07 7.22
N PHE A 65 -12.01 -8.15 6.88
CA PHE A 65 -11.22 -8.19 5.67
C PHE A 65 -9.77 -7.82 5.94
N ASP A 66 -8.85 -8.40 5.18
CA ASP A 66 -7.44 -8.01 5.12
C ASP A 66 -6.96 -8.25 3.68
N TRP A 67 -6.14 -7.34 3.15
CA TRP A 67 -5.55 -7.51 1.82
C TRP A 67 -4.13 -6.97 1.74
N TRP A 68 -3.36 -7.61 0.86
CA TRP A 68 -2.05 -7.16 0.41
C TRP A 68 -2.21 -6.65 -1.00
N TYR A 69 -1.77 -5.42 -1.23
CA TYR A 69 -2.00 -4.73 -2.48
C TYR A 69 -0.67 -4.27 -3.07
N PHE A 70 -0.46 -4.56 -4.34
CA PHE A 70 0.73 -4.17 -5.09
C PHE A 70 0.30 -3.54 -6.41
N ASP A 71 0.86 -2.40 -6.77
CA ASP A 71 0.68 -1.85 -8.11
C ASP A 71 1.99 -1.50 -8.80
N ALA A 72 1.91 -1.45 -10.12
CA ALA A 72 2.96 -1.02 -11.00
C ALA A 72 2.34 -0.26 -12.18
N ILE A 73 2.79 0.96 -12.42
CA ILE A 73 2.41 1.76 -13.58
C ILE A 73 3.63 2.09 -14.43
N SER A 74 3.46 2.07 -15.74
CA SER A 74 4.44 2.58 -16.67
C SER A 74 4.49 4.10 -16.59
N THR A 75 5.71 4.65 -16.63
CA THR A 75 5.95 6.10 -16.69
C THR A 75 6.11 6.61 -18.11
N ASP A 76 6.02 5.72 -19.11
CA ASP A 76 6.06 6.11 -20.52
C ASP A 76 4.69 6.69 -20.91
N PRO A 77 4.61 7.99 -21.28
CA PRO A 77 3.34 8.64 -21.62
C PRO A 77 2.64 7.99 -22.83
N ASP A 78 3.38 7.32 -23.71
CA ASP A 78 2.83 6.62 -24.88
C ASP A 78 2.43 5.17 -24.56
N ASN A 79 2.80 4.69 -23.37
CA ASN A 79 2.61 3.30 -22.94
C ASN A 79 2.13 3.22 -21.49
N LEU A 80 0.95 3.80 -21.21
CA LEU A 80 0.29 3.82 -19.89
C LEU A 80 -0.29 2.45 -19.47
N VAL A 81 0.57 1.45 -19.37
CA VAL A 81 0.24 0.14 -18.80
C VAL A 81 0.16 0.25 -17.28
N SER A 82 -0.80 -0.43 -16.67
CA SER A 82 -0.87 -0.65 -15.23
C SER A 82 -1.06 -2.13 -14.94
N VAL A 83 -0.45 -2.62 -13.86
CA VAL A 83 -0.72 -3.93 -13.27
C VAL A 83 -0.98 -3.73 -11.78
N VAL A 84 -2.03 -4.39 -11.28
CA VAL A 84 -2.38 -4.45 -9.87
C VAL A 84 -2.48 -5.92 -9.48
N ILE A 85 -1.90 -6.27 -8.34
CA ILE A 85 -2.05 -7.57 -7.70
C ILE A 85 -2.65 -7.34 -6.32
N THR A 86 -3.75 -8.01 -6.04
CA THR A 86 -4.35 -7.98 -4.69
C THR A 86 -4.51 -9.40 -4.18
N LEU A 87 -4.03 -9.65 -2.96
CA LEU A 87 -4.18 -10.94 -2.29
C LEU A 87 -5.12 -10.71 -1.11
N PHE A 88 -6.34 -11.21 -1.24
CA PHE A 88 -7.41 -11.00 -0.28
C PHE A 88 -7.50 -12.12 0.73
N THR A 89 -7.84 -11.74 1.95
CA THR A 89 -8.44 -12.60 2.96
C THR A 89 -9.74 -11.95 3.44
N THR A 90 -10.85 -12.23 2.76
CA THR A 90 -12.17 -11.61 2.97
C THR A 90 -13.27 -12.39 2.27
N VAL A 91 -14.52 -12.03 2.52
CA VAL A 91 -15.68 -12.43 1.71
C VAL A 91 -16.51 -11.22 1.28
N HIS A 92 -17.44 -11.43 0.36
CA HIS A 92 -18.30 -10.38 -0.20
C HIS A 92 -19.05 -9.57 0.88
N ASP A 93 -19.56 -10.24 1.92
CA ASP A 93 -20.29 -9.59 3.02
C ASP A 93 -19.44 -8.57 3.79
N ALA A 94 -18.12 -8.82 3.91
CA ALA A 94 -17.18 -7.90 4.55
C ALA A 94 -16.65 -6.84 3.56
N LEU A 95 -16.45 -7.21 2.30
CA LEU A 95 -15.90 -6.35 1.26
C LEU A 95 -16.66 -6.57 -0.06
N PRO A 96 -17.67 -5.74 -0.39
CA PRO A 96 -18.56 -5.97 -1.54
C PRO A 96 -17.94 -5.61 -2.90
N PHE A 97 -16.62 -5.79 -3.02
CA PHE A 97 -15.84 -5.64 -4.24
C PHE A 97 -15.13 -6.95 -4.65
N VAL A 98 -15.25 -7.99 -3.83
CA VAL A 98 -14.89 -9.37 -4.19
C VAL A 98 -16.13 -10.16 -4.61
N GLU A 99 -15.92 -11.20 -5.39
CA GLU A 99 -17.00 -12.11 -5.83
C GLU A 99 -17.64 -12.84 -4.65
N THR A 100 -18.91 -13.21 -4.80
CA THR A 100 -19.64 -14.00 -3.79
C THR A 100 -19.14 -15.44 -3.79
N THR A 101 -18.53 -15.87 -2.69
CA THR A 101 -17.97 -17.22 -2.50
C THR A 101 -17.97 -17.61 -1.02
N ASP A 102 -17.88 -18.90 -0.74
CA ASP A 102 -17.64 -19.47 0.59
C ASP A 102 -16.13 -19.62 0.92
N ASN A 103 -15.26 -19.16 0.02
CA ASN A 103 -13.81 -19.14 0.18
C ASN A 103 -13.34 -17.72 0.53
N ALA A 104 -12.63 -17.60 1.64
CA ALA A 104 -12.10 -16.33 2.12
C ALA A 104 -10.82 -15.86 1.41
N LEU A 105 -10.22 -16.68 0.53
CA LEU A 105 -8.91 -16.42 -0.06
C LEU A 105 -9.01 -16.28 -1.57
N THR A 106 -8.75 -15.08 -2.06
CA THR A 106 -8.73 -14.77 -3.49
C THR A 106 -7.42 -14.07 -3.86
N ALA A 107 -6.84 -14.46 -4.99
CA ALA A 107 -5.73 -13.74 -5.62
C ALA A 107 -6.22 -13.09 -6.92
N ASP A 108 -6.06 -11.77 -6.99
CA ASP A 108 -6.57 -10.94 -8.08
C ASP A 108 -5.41 -10.31 -8.86
N ILE A 109 -5.62 -10.19 -10.16
CA ILE A 109 -4.81 -9.35 -11.05
C ILE A 109 -5.70 -8.48 -11.92
N ILE A 110 -5.34 -7.20 -12.00
CA ILE A 110 -5.89 -6.26 -12.98
C ILE A 110 -4.75 -5.74 -13.83
N ALA A 111 -4.85 -5.87 -15.15
CA ALA A 111 -3.93 -5.30 -16.12
C ALA A 111 -4.68 -4.36 -17.07
N SER A 112 -4.21 -3.12 -17.19
CA SER A 112 -4.73 -2.11 -18.12
C SER A 112 -3.71 -1.82 -19.21
N PHE A 113 -4.17 -1.70 -20.45
CA PHE A 113 -3.31 -1.60 -21.64
C PHE A 113 -3.47 -0.26 -22.39
N PRO A 114 -2.47 0.16 -23.20
CA PRO A 114 -2.49 1.40 -23.97
C PRO A 114 -3.69 1.56 -24.91
N ASN A 115 -4.20 0.45 -25.44
CA ASN A 115 -5.34 0.40 -26.35
C ASN A 115 -6.70 0.50 -25.62
N GLY A 116 -6.72 0.70 -24.30
CA GLY A 116 -7.93 0.76 -23.48
C GLY A 116 -8.47 -0.59 -23.03
N THR A 117 -7.92 -1.71 -23.52
CA THR A 117 -8.28 -3.05 -23.03
C THR A 117 -7.87 -3.21 -21.57
N ARG A 118 -8.69 -3.96 -20.83
CA ARG A 118 -8.47 -4.30 -19.42
C ARG A 118 -8.65 -5.80 -19.27
N VAL A 119 -7.81 -6.39 -18.45
CA VAL A 119 -7.93 -7.78 -18.03
C VAL A 119 -8.09 -7.75 -16.52
N LYS A 120 -9.21 -8.25 -16.03
CA LYS A 120 -9.39 -8.63 -14.63
C LYS A 120 -9.45 -10.15 -14.59
N ALA A 121 -8.69 -10.75 -13.69
CA ALA A 121 -8.81 -12.15 -13.36
C ALA A 121 -8.61 -12.34 -11.86
N ASP A 122 -9.37 -13.27 -11.30
CA ASP A 122 -9.30 -13.69 -9.92
C ASP A 122 -9.26 -15.22 -9.85
N ILE A 123 -8.69 -15.73 -8.78
CA ILE A 123 -8.62 -17.17 -8.52
C ILE A 123 -8.66 -17.44 -7.02
N LEU A 124 -9.46 -18.43 -6.63
CA LEU A 124 -9.57 -18.87 -5.26
C LEU A 124 -8.35 -19.71 -4.86
N ALA A 125 -7.83 -19.47 -3.66
CA ALA A 125 -6.73 -20.24 -3.09
C ALA A 125 -7.25 -21.38 -2.20
N ASP A 126 -6.49 -22.46 -2.12
CA ASP A 126 -6.79 -23.58 -1.21
C ASP A 126 -6.48 -23.21 0.25
N SER A 127 -5.39 -22.45 0.43
CA SER A 127 -4.90 -21.91 1.69
C SER A 127 -3.90 -20.78 1.40
N ALA A 128 -3.54 -20.00 2.41
CA ALA A 128 -2.45 -19.04 2.28
C ALA A 128 -1.41 -19.22 3.40
N THR A 129 -0.14 -19.01 3.07
CA THR A 129 0.94 -18.91 4.04
C THR A 129 1.54 -17.52 3.96
N VAL A 130 1.67 -16.84 5.10
CA VAL A 130 2.47 -15.61 5.21
C VAL A 130 3.55 -15.83 6.25
N ILE A 131 4.76 -15.40 5.96
CA ILE A 131 5.92 -15.50 6.85
C ILE A 131 6.44 -14.09 7.05
N ALA A 132 6.60 -13.67 8.31
CA ALA A 132 7.18 -12.38 8.66
C ALA A 132 8.38 -12.59 9.59
N GLU A 133 9.50 -11.94 9.26
CA GLU A 133 10.73 -12.03 10.05
C GLU A 133 11.42 -10.65 10.11
N GLY A 134 11.08 -9.86 11.11
CA GLY A 134 11.52 -8.48 11.16
C GLY A 134 10.94 -7.64 10.03
N ASN A 135 11.80 -7.12 9.14
CA ASN A 135 11.38 -6.26 8.03
C ASN A 135 11.28 -7.04 6.71
N THR A 136 11.36 -8.37 6.75
CA THR A 136 11.12 -9.21 5.59
C THR A 136 9.77 -9.89 5.72
N SER A 137 9.15 -10.14 4.57
CA SER A 137 7.94 -10.93 4.48
C SER A 137 7.95 -11.79 3.22
N SER A 138 7.16 -12.84 3.24
CA SER A 138 6.78 -13.58 2.04
C SER A 138 5.39 -14.13 2.23
N GLY A 139 4.65 -14.28 1.14
CA GLY A 139 3.42 -15.05 1.21
C GLY A 139 3.05 -15.70 -0.10
N GLU A 140 2.19 -16.70 0.01
CA GLU A 140 1.81 -17.60 -1.06
C GLU A 140 0.35 -17.98 -0.89
N TRP A 141 -0.46 -17.72 -1.92
CA TRP A 141 -1.83 -18.17 -2.02
C TRP A 141 -1.80 -19.51 -2.75
N HIS A 142 -1.78 -20.61 -2.00
CA HIS A 142 -1.58 -21.95 -2.53
C HIS A 142 -2.68 -22.33 -3.51
N GLY A 143 -2.30 -23.05 -4.57
CA GLY A 143 -3.20 -23.41 -5.68
C GLY A 143 -3.34 -22.32 -6.75
N THR A 144 -3.06 -21.05 -6.43
CA THR A 144 -3.20 -19.94 -7.38
C THR A 144 -1.96 -19.70 -8.23
N GLY A 145 -0.78 -20.01 -7.69
CA GLY A 145 0.51 -19.66 -8.28
C GLY A 145 0.97 -18.23 -8.01
N PHE A 146 0.25 -17.45 -7.20
CA PHE A 146 0.61 -16.11 -6.77
C PHE A 146 1.42 -16.16 -5.47
N LYS A 147 2.56 -15.48 -5.46
CA LYS A 147 3.38 -15.31 -4.27
C LYS A 147 4.21 -14.05 -4.32
N TRP A 148 4.62 -13.58 -3.15
CA TRP A 148 5.63 -12.54 -3.01
C TRP A 148 6.71 -12.95 -2.03
N SER A 149 7.87 -12.33 -2.17
CA SER A 149 8.90 -12.26 -1.14
C SER A 149 9.54 -10.89 -1.16
N GLY A 150 9.86 -10.35 0.01
CA GLY A 150 10.38 -8.99 0.08
C GLY A 150 10.98 -8.62 1.41
N GLY A 151 11.57 -7.42 1.40
CA GLY A 151 12.11 -6.76 2.58
C GLY A 151 12.75 -5.43 2.23
N PRO A 152 13.72 -4.93 3.04
CA PRO A 152 14.27 -3.59 2.87
C PRO A 152 14.98 -3.34 1.54
N LEU A 153 15.42 -4.39 0.85
CA LEU A 153 16.11 -4.30 -0.43
C LEU A 153 15.17 -4.37 -1.63
N GLY A 154 13.89 -4.65 -1.41
CA GLY A 154 12.89 -4.78 -2.47
C GLY A 154 12.00 -5.99 -2.33
N TYR A 155 11.00 -6.03 -3.20
CA TYR A 155 9.99 -7.08 -3.27
C TYR A 155 10.02 -7.73 -4.65
N THR A 156 9.68 -9.01 -4.69
CA THR A 156 9.44 -9.74 -5.93
C THR A 156 8.09 -10.43 -5.82
N ILE A 157 7.21 -10.13 -6.75
CA ILE A 157 5.93 -10.82 -6.95
C ILE A 157 6.19 -11.81 -8.08
N THR A 158 5.86 -13.08 -7.88
CA THR A 158 5.94 -14.13 -8.91
C THR A 158 4.57 -14.73 -9.11
N ILE A 159 4.17 -14.86 -10.37
CA ILE A 159 2.90 -15.47 -10.75
C ILE A 159 3.22 -16.61 -11.70
N ASN A 160 2.65 -17.79 -11.43
CA ASN A 160 2.62 -18.90 -12.37
C ASN A 160 1.24 -19.55 -12.30
N SER A 161 0.28 -18.94 -12.97
CA SER A 161 -1.13 -19.34 -12.93
C SER A 161 -1.66 -19.63 -14.34
N PRO A 162 -1.53 -20.88 -14.82
CA PRO A 162 -2.11 -21.29 -16.09
C PRO A 162 -3.64 -21.12 -16.12
N LEU A 163 -4.31 -21.26 -14.97
CA LEU A 163 -5.76 -21.19 -14.83
C LEU A 163 -6.33 -19.82 -15.20
N VAL A 164 -5.61 -18.73 -14.90
CA VAL A 164 -5.97 -17.36 -15.30
C VAL A 164 -5.08 -16.81 -16.42
N GLY A 165 -4.26 -17.65 -17.05
CA GLY A 165 -3.41 -17.26 -18.17
C GLY A 165 -2.31 -16.25 -17.83
N VAL A 166 -1.85 -16.19 -16.57
CA VAL A 166 -0.84 -15.22 -16.11
C VAL A 166 0.42 -15.92 -15.65
N LYS A 167 1.59 -15.45 -16.12
CA LYS A 167 2.89 -15.89 -15.60
C LYS A 167 3.95 -14.80 -15.68
N GLY A 168 4.94 -14.85 -14.80
CA GLY A 168 6.11 -13.96 -14.81
C GLY A 168 6.39 -13.34 -13.45
N SER A 169 7.06 -12.19 -13.44
CA SER A 169 7.42 -11.51 -12.19
C SER A 169 7.34 -9.99 -12.28
N ILE A 170 7.22 -9.38 -11.10
CA ILE A 170 7.38 -7.94 -10.90
C ILE A 170 8.41 -7.74 -9.80
N HIS A 171 9.42 -6.92 -10.07
CA HIS A 171 10.47 -6.57 -9.12
C HIS A 171 10.31 -5.12 -8.70
N PHE A 172 10.35 -4.87 -7.40
CA PHE A 172 10.20 -3.56 -6.79
C PHE A 172 11.49 -3.18 -6.06
N LEU A 173 12.03 -2.00 -6.37
CA LEU A 173 13.18 -1.41 -5.70
C LEU A 173 12.73 -0.12 -4.98
N PRO A 174 12.73 -0.09 -3.64
CA PRO A 174 12.19 1.03 -2.87
C PRO A 174 12.90 2.35 -3.17
N VAL A 175 12.12 3.43 -3.32
CA VAL A 175 12.60 4.81 -3.49
C VAL A 175 12.40 5.60 -2.19
N ALA A 176 11.34 5.31 -1.45
CA ALA A 176 10.98 6.00 -0.22
C ALA A 176 10.76 5.01 0.95
N PRO A 177 11.04 5.42 2.21
CA PRO A 177 10.91 4.56 3.37
C PRO A 177 9.43 4.32 3.74
N PRO A 178 9.08 3.14 4.30
CA PRO A 178 7.73 2.82 4.75
C PRO A 178 7.21 3.81 5.80
N HIS A 179 5.89 3.89 5.93
CA HIS A 179 5.25 4.69 6.96
C HIS A 179 3.91 4.10 7.43
N LEU A 180 3.46 4.63 8.57
CA LEU A 180 2.17 4.38 9.18
C LEU A 180 1.25 5.59 8.90
N PRO A 181 -0.07 5.51 9.15
CA PRO A 181 -0.99 6.61 8.85
C PRO A 181 -0.51 7.98 9.38
N CYS A 182 0.02 7.99 10.61
CA CYS A 182 0.34 9.22 11.32
C CYS A 182 1.84 9.55 11.41
N GLY A 183 2.73 8.75 10.80
CA GLY A 183 4.17 8.96 11.00
C GLY A 183 5.07 7.85 10.47
N PRO A 184 6.39 7.98 10.67
CA PRO A 184 7.36 6.93 10.38
C PRO A 184 7.09 5.65 11.19
N VAL A 185 7.57 4.51 10.70
CA VAL A 185 7.42 3.21 11.37
C VAL A 185 8.03 3.22 12.77
N GLN A 186 7.16 3.18 13.78
CA GLN A 186 7.52 3.09 15.20
C GLN A 186 6.51 2.20 15.91
N ALA A 187 6.93 1.50 16.95
CA ALA A 187 6.04 0.66 17.75
C ALA A 187 5.04 1.50 18.56
N GLY A 188 3.83 0.98 18.78
CA GLY A 188 2.78 1.60 19.58
C GLY A 188 2.00 2.72 18.89
N GLN A 189 2.34 3.06 17.64
CA GLN A 189 1.59 4.01 16.85
C GLN A 189 0.28 3.38 16.35
N THR A 190 -0.68 4.24 16.02
CA THR A 190 -1.91 3.78 15.38
C THR A 190 -1.62 3.25 13.98
N LEU A 191 -2.33 2.19 13.63
CA LEU A 191 -2.44 1.69 12.26
C LEU A 191 -3.78 2.07 11.64
N GLU A 192 -4.67 2.71 12.38
CA GLU A 192 -5.95 3.18 11.84
C GLU A 192 -5.75 4.45 11.01
N VAL A 193 -6.21 4.42 9.77
CA VAL A 193 -6.38 5.62 8.92
C VAL A 193 -7.76 6.26 9.16
N GLY A 194 -8.72 5.45 9.59
CA GLY A 194 -10.04 5.85 10.11
C GLY A 194 -10.54 4.80 11.10
N PRO A 195 -11.67 5.05 11.79
CA PRO A 195 -12.20 4.11 12.78
C PRO A 195 -12.41 2.72 12.16
N HIS A 196 -11.82 1.69 12.76
CA HIS A 196 -11.85 0.29 12.29
C HIS A 196 -11.17 0.03 10.93
N ILE A 197 -10.59 1.04 10.26
CA ILE A 197 -9.89 0.88 8.99
C ILE A 197 -8.39 0.95 9.24
N GLY A 198 -7.75 -0.21 9.26
CA GLY A 198 -6.32 -0.38 9.41
C GLY A 198 -5.60 -0.21 8.08
N TRP A 199 -4.43 0.43 8.10
CA TRP A 199 -3.59 0.69 6.94
C TRP A 199 -2.10 0.72 7.31
N ALA A 200 -1.27 0.16 6.44
CA ALA A 200 0.18 0.27 6.54
C ALA A 200 0.82 0.33 5.14
N ASN A 201 1.58 1.39 4.87
CA ASN A 201 2.26 1.54 3.59
C ASN A 201 3.71 1.07 3.68
N VAL A 202 3.93 -0.13 3.16
CA VAL A 202 5.19 -0.87 3.23
C VAL A 202 6.17 -0.37 2.17
N MET A 203 5.65 0.05 1.02
CA MET A 203 6.43 0.63 -0.06
C MET A 203 5.66 1.81 -0.67
N PRO A 204 5.93 3.04 -0.22
CA PRO A 204 5.23 4.23 -0.70
C PRO A 204 5.58 4.64 -2.12
N ASP A 205 6.77 4.26 -2.58
CA ASP A 205 7.28 4.54 -3.91
C ASP A 205 8.43 3.58 -4.21
N ALA A 206 8.46 3.06 -5.43
CA ALA A 206 9.42 2.10 -5.90
C ALA A 206 9.69 2.28 -7.39
N LYS A 207 10.92 2.01 -7.81
CA LYS A 207 11.19 1.66 -9.21
C LYS A 207 10.75 0.23 -9.42
N VAL A 208 9.96 -0.02 -10.46
CA VAL A 208 9.52 -1.37 -10.80
C VAL A 208 10.06 -1.84 -12.12
N SER A 209 10.25 -3.15 -12.24
CA SER A 209 10.46 -3.86 -13.49
C SER A 209 9.43 -4.98 -13.58
N VAL A 210 8.53 -4.88 -14.55
CA VAL A 210 7.47 -5.84 -14.83
C VAL A 210 7.89 -6.68 -16.04
N ASP A 211 7.80 -8.00 -15.93
CA ASP A 211 7.85 -8.93 -17.06
C ASP A 211 6.84 -10.04 -16.83
N LEU A 212 5.63 -9.81 -17.35
CA LEU A 212 4.50 -10.72 -17.27
C LEU A 212 4.07 -11.17 -18.67
N VAL A 213 3.38 -12.28 -18.71
CA VAL A 213 2.53 -12.70 -19.82
C VAL A 213 1.13 -12.80 -19.28
N VAL A 214 0.19 -12.06 -19.88
CA VAL A 214 -1.23 -12.02 -19.50
C VAL A 214 -2.03 -12.45 -20.74
N ASN A 215 -2.70 -13.59 -20.66
CA ASN A 215 -3.47 -14.17 -21.78
C ASN A 215 -2.67 -14.25 -23.09
N GLY A 216 -1.40 -14.65 -22.98
CA GLY A 216 -0.48 -14.76 -24.12
C GLY A 216 0.15 -13.44 -24.58
N THR A 217 -0.29 -12.29 -24.06
CA THR A 217 0.30 -10.97 -24.36
C THR A 217 1.42 -10.67 -23.38
N ARG A 218 2.61 -10.33 -23.87
CA ARG A 218 3.71 -9.89 -23.00
C ARG A 218 3.45 -8.47 -22.50
N VAL A 219 3.52 -8.31 -21.19
CA VAL A 219 3.43 -7.04 -20.46
C VAL A 219 4.79 -6.81 -19.81
N ALA A 220 5.63 -5.99 -20.43
CA ALA A 220 6.97 -5.70 -19.92
C ALA A 220 7.26 -4.20 -19.96
N PHE A 221 7.58 -3.62 -18.81
CA PHE A 221 7.90 -2.20 -18.67
C PHE A 221 8.68 -1.93 -17.38
N ASN A 222 9.33 -0.76 -17.32
CA ASN A 222 9.82 -0.19 -16.06
C ASN A 222 8.96 1.01 -15.70
N GLY A 223 8.82 1.30 -14.40
CA GLY A 223 8.01 2.43 -13.97
C GLY A 223 7.98 2.64 -12.46
N ILE A 224 6.83 3.06 -11.95
CA ILE A 224 6.58 3.34 -10.53
C ILE A 224 5.75 2.19 -9.95
N GLY A 225 6.00 1.81 -8.71
CA GLY A 225 5.14 0.89 -8.00
C GLY A 225 4.98 1.19 -6.52
N TYR A 226 4.01 0.53 -5.93
CA TYR A 226 3.52 0.76 -4.59
C TYR A 226 3.11 -0.55 -3.91
N HIS A 227 3.23 -0.61 -2.59
CA HIS A 227 2.70 -1.71 -1.77
C HIS A 227 2.15 -1.22 -0.43
N ASP A 228 0.90 -1.57 -0.13
CA ASP A 228 0.31 -1.41 1.19
C ASP A 228 -0.50 -2.63 1.62
N LYS A 229 -1.02 -2.50 2.84
CA LYS A 229 -2.00 -3.38 3.43
C LYS A 229 -3.16 -2.57 3.96
N ASN A 230 -4.35 -3.14 3.86
CA ASN A 230 -5.54 -2.61 4.52
C ASN A 230 -6.30 -3.76 5.18
N TRP A 231 -6.94 -3.48 6.31
CA TRP A 231 -7.72 -4.48 7.04
C TRP A 231 -8.78 -3.83 7.93
N SER A 232 -9.74 -4.63 8.38
CA SER A 232 -10.79 -4.23 9.31
C SER A 232 -11.38 -5.45 10.01
N ASP A 233 -11.86 -5.25 11.23
CA ASP A 233 -12.69 -6.20 11.98
C ASP A 233 -14.20 -6.04 11.70
N GLN A 234 -14.57 -5.10 10.83
CA GLN A 234 -15.94 -4.74 10.44
C GLN A 234 -16.11 -4.61 8.92
N PRO A 235 -17.34 -4.76 8.38
CA PRO A 235 -17.55 -4.66 6.94
C PRO A 235 -17.17 -3.28 6.39
N PHE A 236 -16.52 -3.22 5.23
CA PHE A 236 -16.05 -1.99 4.61
C PHE A 236 -17.15 -0.91 4.49
N PRO A 237 -18.38 -1.24 4.04
CA PRO A 237 -19.43 -0.24 3.90
C PRO A 237 -20.01 0.27 5.22
N THR A 238 -19.68 -0.30 6.39
CA THR A 238 -20.19 0.24 7.67
C THR A 238 -19.40 1.44 8.14
N HIS A 239 -18.14 1.57 7.71
CA HIS A 239 -17.24 2.64 8.16
C HIS A 239 -16.88 3.62 7.05
N VAL A 240 -16.93 3.22 5.78
CA VAL A 240 -16.50 4.05 4.65
C VAL A 240 -17.71 4.66 3.96
N ALA A 241 -17.76 5.99 3.85
CA ALA A 241 -18.70 6.71 2.98
C ALA A 241 -18.04 7.05 1.63
N SER A 242 -16.85 7.65 1.69
CA SER A 242 -16.00 7.85 0.53
C SER A 242 -14.54 7.80 0.92
N TRP A 243 -13.71 7.58 -0.07
CA TRP A 243 -12.28 7.43 0.12
C TRP A 243 -11.61 7.97 -1.14
N TYR A 244 -10.66 8.89 -0.96
CA TYR A 244 -9.76 9.37 -1.98
C TYR A 244 -8.34 9.02 -1.58
N TRP A 245 -7.71 8.15 -2.35
CA TRP A 245 -6.34 7.71 -2.10
C TRP A 245 -5.53 7.82 -3.35
N GLY A 246 -4.22 7.93 -3.17
CA GLY A 246 -3.30 7.80 -4.27
C GLY A 246 -1.87 7.96 -3.83
N HIS A 247 -1.01 7.75 -4.81
CA HIS A 247 0.41 7.98 -4.69
C HIS A 247 0.94 8.62 -5.96
N ALA A 248 2.04 9.36 -5.84
CA ALA A 248 2.68 9.99 -6.97
C ALA A 248 4.20 10.04 -6.81
N HIS A 249 4.88 9.93 -7.94
CA HIS A 249 6.30 10.24 -8.06
C HIS A 249 6.47 11.52 -8.87
N VAL A 250 7.03 12.57 -8.24
CA VAL A 250 7.14 13.90 -8.84
C VAL A 250 8.54 14.46 -8.63
N GLY A 251 9.37 14.45 -9.68
CA GLY A 251 10.78 14.82 -9.57
C GLY A 251 11.50 14.01 -8.47
N PRO A 252 12.14 14.65 -7.47
CA PRO A 252 12.80 13.95 -6.38
C PRO A 252 11.85 13.51 -5.23
N TYR A 253 10.53 13.70 -5.39
CA TYR A 253 9.55 13.51 -4.33
C TYR A 253 8.67 12.28 -4.52
N SER A 254 8.33 11.66 -3.41
CA SER A 254 7.36 10.58 -3.30
C SER A 254 6.20 11.07 -2.43
N LEU A 255 4.99 11.00 -2.94
CA LEU A 255 3.75 11.46 -2.31
C LEU A 255 2.81 10.28 -2.11
N VAL A 256 2.18 10.21 -0.94
CA VAL A 256 1.04 9.33 -0.70
C VAL A 256 0.00 10.13 0.07
N TRP A 257 -1.26 9.98 -0.31
CA TRP A 257 -2.37 10.64 0.38
C TRP A 257 -3.52 9.69 0.63
N PHE A 258 -4.25 10.03 1.67
CA PHE A 258 -5.50 9.42 2.05
C PHE A 258 -6.41 10.52 2.57
N ASP A 259 -7.62 10.57 2.05
CA ASP A 259 -8.68 11.49 2.43
C ASP A 259 -10.00 10.70 2.46
N PHE A 260 -10.39 10.33 3.67
CA PHE A 260 -11.42 9.35 3.96
C PHE A 260 -12.56 10.02 4.72
N LEU A 261 -13.80 9.77 4.28
CA LEU A 261 -15.00 10.17 5.00
C LEU A 261 -15.70 8.95 5.55
N ASP A 262 -16.03 8.99 6.84
CA ASP A 262 -16.86 7.98 7.46
C ASP A 262 -18.35 8.20 7.19
N ARG A 263 -19.19 7.25 7.65
CA ARG A 263 -20.66 7.32 7.50
C ARG A 263 -21.32 8.50 8.23
N THR A 264 -20.62 9.16 9.13
CA THR A 264 -21.08 10.37 9.83
C THR A 264 -20.68 11.66 9.11
N GLY A 265 -19.85 11.56 8.08
CA GLY A 265 -19.24 12.69 7.38
C GLY A 265 -17.99 13.24 8.07
N THR A 266 -17.42 12.52 9.03
CA THR A 266 -16.14 12.90 9.64
C THR A 266 -15.00 12.57 8.69
N GLU A 267 -14.13 13.55 8.45
CA GLU A 267 -12.97 13.44 7.57
C GLU A 267 -11.73 13.00 8.35
N TYR A 268 -11.03 11.98 7.85
CA TYR A 268 -9.76 11.50 8.35
C TYR A 268 -8.75 11.50 7.21
N VAL A 269 -7.53 11.92 7.51
CA VAL A 269 -6.50 12.12 6.49
C VAL A 269 -5.19 11.47 6.89
N SER A 270 -4.39 11.11 5.88
CA SER A 270 -2.99 10.68 6.02
C SER A 270 -2.18 11.31 4.90
N ALA A 271 -1.14 12.06 5.27
CA ALA A 271 -0.29 12.79 4.36
C ALA A 271 1.16 12.27 4.47
N TYR A 272 1.74 11.87 3.36
CA TYR A 272 3.14 11.47 3.27
C TYR A 272 3.86 12.22 2.14
N LEU A 273 5.02 12.78 2.49
CA LEU A 273 5.93 13.40 1.56
C LEU A 273 7.36 13.00 1.90
N ALA A 274 8.05 12.37 0.97
CA ALA A 274 9.47 12.11 1.03
C ALA A 274 10.21 12.81 -0.11
N LYS A 275 11.49 13.09 0.09
CA LYS A 275 12.41 13.60 -0.93
C LYS A 275 13.71 12.84 -0.88
N ASN A 276 14.17 12.32 -2.02
CA ASN A 276 15.42 11.56 -2.11
C ASN A 276 15.52 10.47 -1.03
N GLY A 277 14.44 9.70 -0.84
CA GLY A 277 14.39 8.60 0.13
C GLY A 277 14.36 9.01 1.60
N LYS A 278 14.02 10.27 1.93
CA LYS A 278 13.88 10.75 3.30
C LYS A 278 12.50 11.36 3.54
N ILE A 279 11.83 10.92 4.61
CA ILE A 279 10.54 11.48 5.03
C ILE A 279 10.73 12.95 5.40
N ILE A 280 9.97 13.83 4.75
CA ILE A 280 9.81 15.25 5.12
C ILE A 280 8.56 15.43 5.98
N MET A 281 7.49 14.70 5.65
CA MET A 281 6.21 14.73 6.35
C MET A 281 5.57 13.34 6.33
N ALA A 282 5.06 12.92 7.47
CA ALA A 282 4.17 11.77 7.63
C ALA A 282 3.25 12.13 8.82
N THR A 283 1.97 12.37 8.58
CA THR A 283 1.04 12.86 9.60
C THR A 283 -0.41 12.58 9.24
N CYS A 284 -1.24 12.44 10.25
CA CYS A 284 -2.69 12.34 10.13
C CYS A 284 -3.40 13.50 10.86
N ALA A 285 -2.68 14.60 11.11
CA ALA A 285 -3.29 15.78 11.71
C ALA A 285 -4.38 16.33 10.79
N ALA A 286 -5.49 16.78 11.37
CA ALA A 286 -6.51 17.53 10.64
C ALA A 286 -5.87 18.70 9.87
N ASP A 287 -6.37 19.00 8.67
CA ASP A 287 -5.87 20.04 7.76
C ASP A 287 -4.42 19.83 7.26
N SER A 288 -3.81 18.67 7.49
CA SER A 288 -2.47 18.36 6.97
C SER A 288 -2.46 18.14 5.47
N ILE A 289 -3.58 17.64 4.92
CA ILE A 289 -3.81 17.44 3.50
C ILE A 289 -5.30 17.59 3.19
N SER A 290 -5.62 18.07 1.99
CA SER A 290 -6.98 18.01 1.42
C SER A 290 -6.91 17.52 -0.01
N VAL A 291 -7.80 16.62 -0.40
CA VAL A 291 -7.92 16.08 -1.76
C VAL A 291 -9.31 16.39 -2.28
N ARG A 292 -9.43 17.23 -3.31
CA ARG A 292 -10.72 17.69 -3.84
C ARG A 292 -10.76 17.54 -5.36
N PRO A 293 -11.91 17.20 -5.96
CA PRO A 293 -12.07 17.31 -7.41
C PRO A 293 -11.72 18.71 -7.91
N ASN A 294 -10.99 18.82 -9.01
CA ASN A 294 -10.54 20.12 -9.56
C ASN A 294 -11.38 20.58 -10.78
N ASP A 295 -12.48 19.91 -11.06
CA ASP A 295 -13.37 20.15 -12.20
C ASP A 295 -14.79 20.58 -11.80
N GLY A 296 -15.00 20.85 -10.50
CA GLY A 296 -16.31 21.19 -9.94
C GLY A 296 -17.21 19.99 -9.62
N SER A 297 -16.72 18.76 -9.75
CA SER A 297 -17.42 17.57 -9.26
C SER A 297 -17.71 17.66 -7.75
N ALA A 298 -18.81 17.04 -7.33
CA ALA A 298 -19.25 17.09 -5.94
C ALA A 298 -18.26 16.43 -4.97
N PHE A 299 -18.15 17.03 -3.77
CA PHE A 299 -17.47 16.48 -2.61
C PHE A 299 -18.38 16.65 -1.38
N PRO A 300 -18.72 15.58 -0.63
CA PRO A 300 -18.42 14.18 -0.93
C PRO A 300 -19.10 13.68 -2.22
N PRO A 301 -18.59 12.59 -2.83
CA PRO A 301 -19.20 11.98 -3.99
C PRO A 301 -20.32 11.04 -3.54
N VAL A 302 -21.39 10.97 -4.33
CA VAL A 302 -22.42 9.93 -4.23
C VAL A 302 -22.33 8.95 -5.39
N LEU A 303 -23.02 7.81 -5.33
CA LEU A 303 -23.03 6.79 -6.40
C LEU A 303 -23.36 7.35 -7.80
N SER A 304 -24.22 8.37 -7.88
CA SER A 304 -24.57 9.03 -9.15
C SER A 304 -23.58 10.11 -9.60
N THR A 305 -22.59 10.46 -8.77
CA THR A 305 -21.56 11.46 -9.11
C THR A 305 -20.62 10.84 -10.14
N PRO A 306 -20.41 11.45 -11.31
CA PRO A 306 -19.40 11.00 -12.26
C PRO A 306 -18.00 10.94 -11.64
N ASN A 307 -17.08 10.22 -12.27
CA ASN A 307 -15.67 10.32 -11.90
C ASN A 307 -15.17 11.72 -12.29
N PRO A 308 -14.38 12.40 -11.43
CA PRO A 308 -13.87 13.72 -11.74
C PRO A 308 -12.79 13.63 -12.82
N ALA A 309 -12.52 14.73 -13.51
CA ALA A 309 -11.43 14.86 -14.46
C ALA A 309 -10.05 14.92 -13.78
N GLY A 310 -10.00 15.22 -12.48
CA GLY A 310 -8.77 15.44 -11.74
C GLY A 310 -8.99 15.73 -10.27
N TYR A 311 -7.86 15.79 -9.55
CA TYR A 311 -7.83 16.12 -8.13
C TYR A 311 -6.84 17.24 -7.88
N HIS A 312 -7.21 18.18 -7.01
CA HIS A 312 -6.32 19.13 -6.38
C HIS A 312 -5.93 18.59 -5.00
N ILE A 313 -4.63 18.51 -4.74
CA ILE A 313 -4.03 18.04 -3.49
C ILE A 313 -3.23 19.18 -2.88
N SER A 314 -3.64 19.62 -1.68
CA SER A 314 -2.94 20.66 -0.92
C SER A 314 -2.40 20.07 0.37
N LEU A 315 -1.08 20.13 0.59
CA LEU A 315 -0.46 19.77 1.88
C LEU A 315 -0.11 21.02 2.68
N LYS A 316 -0.58 21.04 3.92
CA LYS A 316 -0.29 22.00 5.00
C LYS A 316 0.05 23.42 4.52
N GLN A 317 -0.97 24.28 4.44
CA GLN A 317 -0.83 25.73 4.19
C GLN A 317 0.03 26.08 2.96
N GLY A 318 -0.05 25.30 1.88
CA GLY A 318 0.65 25.57 0.62
C GLY A 318 2.13 25.21 0.60
N ARG A 319 2.61 24.36 1.54
CA ARG A 319 3.96 23.77 1.43
C ARG A 319 4.10 22.97 0.13
N MET A 320 3.05 22.26 -0.24
CA MET A 320 2.94 21.60 -1.54
C MET A 320 1.52 21.73 -2.05
N GLU A 321 1.41 22.10 -3.32
CA GLU A 321 0.17 22.04 -4.10
C GLU A 321 0.41 21.11 -5.28
N ALA A 322 -0.53 20.24 -5.60
CA ALA A 322 -0.45 19.37 -6.76
C ALA A 322 -1.81 19.24 -7.44
N ASP A 323 -1.82 19.38 -8.76
CA ASP A 323 -2.97 19.06 -9.59
C ASP A 323 -2.69 17.77 -10.35
N VAL A 324 -3.58 16.79 -10.15
CA VAL A 324 -3.59 15.54 -10.89
C VAL A 324 -4.67 15.66 -11.96
N GLN A 325 -4.25 15.62 -13.23
CA GLN A 325 -5.15 15.47 -14.37
C GLN A 325 -5.29 13.98 -14.67
N LEU A 326 -6.48 13.41 -14.50
CA LEU A 326 -6.72 12.00 -14.84
C LEU A 326 -6.61 11.84 -16.36
N VAL A 327 -5.82 10.85 -16.77
CA VAL A 327 -5.53 10.56 -18.17
C VAL A 327 -6.31 9.33 -18.62
N ARG A 328 -6.48 8.34 -17.72
CA ARG A 328 -7.20 7.11 -18.04
C ARG A 328 -7.70 6.40 -16.80
N ASP A 329 -8.86 5.76 -16.91
CA ASP A 329 -9.30 4.77 -15.93
C ASP A 329 -8.48 3.48 -16.06
N LEU A 330 -8.24 2.80 -14.96
CA LEU A 330 -7.44 1.56 -14.88
C LEU A 330 -8.28 0.32 -14.55
N VAL A 331 -9.58 0.50 -14.30
CA VAL A 331 -10.54 -0.54 -13.92
C VAL A 331 -11.88 -0.23 -14.56
N ASP A 332 -12.64 -1.25 -14.94
CA ASP A 332 -13.95 -1.04 -15.59
C ASP A 332 -14.83 -0.09 -14.77
N PRO A 333 -15.58 0.80 -15.44
CA PRO A 333 -16.32 1.84 -14.75
C PRO A 333 -17.40 1.22 -13.86
N THR A 334 -17.36 1.54 -12.57
CA THR A 334 -18.44 1.23 -11.63
C THR A 334 -18.91 2.51 -10.94
N PRO A 335 -20.17 2.58 -10.49
CA PRO A 335 -20.65 3.71 -9.70
C PRO A 335 -19.90 3.84 -8.35
N ALA A 336 -19.48 2.73 -7.76
CA ALA A 336 -18.97 2.68 -6.39
C ALA A 336 -17.45 2.79 -6.26
N TYR A 337 -16.70 2.46 -7.32
CA TYR A 337 -15.24 2.43 -7.31
C TYR A 337 -14.66 2.91 -8.65
N GLY A 338 -13.64 3.75 -8.55
CA GLY A 338 -12.83 4.19 -9.69
C GLY A 338 -11.35 4.14 -9.35
N ARG A 339 -10.54 3.80 -10.34
CA ARG A 339 -9.07 3.81 -10.27
C ARG A 339 -8.52 4.41 -11.54
N PHE A 340 -7.51 5.25 -11.41
CA PHE A 340 -7.06 6.14 -12.47
C PHE A 340 -5.54 6.29 -12.47
N ILE A 341 -4.98 6.52 -13.66
CA ILE A 341 -3.64 7.08 -13.83
C ILE A 341 -3.78 8.55 -14.22
N GLY A 342 -2.96 9.41 -13.63
CA GLY A 342 -3.01 10.84 -13.85
C GLY A 342 -1.62 11.47 -14.01
N ALA A 343 -1.55 12.53 -14.81
CA ALA A 343 -0.38 13.40 -14.90
C ALA A 343 -0.43 14.40 -13.74
N VAL A 344 0.71 14.61 -13.09
CA VAL A 344 0.82 15.51 -11.92
C VAL A 344 1.60 16.75 -12.29
N ALA A 345 1.06 17.91 -11.94
CA ALA A 345 1.81 19.16 -11.85
C ALA A 345 1.83 19.60 -10.37
N ALA A 346 3.03 19.64 -9.76
CA ALA A 346 3.18 19.99 -8.36
C ALA A 346 4.08 21.21 -8.16
N ARG A 347 3.72 22.08 -7.22
CA ARG A 347 4.54 23.17 -6.71
C ARG A 347 4.96 22.86 -5.28
N ILE A 348 6.25 22.62 -5.07
CA ILE A 348 6.83 22.23 -3.77
C ILE A 348 7.93 23.20 -3.40
N ASP A 349 7.79 23.89 -2.27
CA ASP A 349 8.72 24.94 -1.81
C ASP A 349 9.01 25.99 -2.91
N GLY A 350 7.98 26.37 -3.67
CA GLY A 350 8.06 27.37 -4.74
C GLY A 350 8.67 26.89 -6.06
N LYS A 351 8.96 25.59 -6.22
CA LYS A 351 9.46 24.99 -7.46
C LYS A 351 8.43 24.08 -8.10
N GLU A 352 8.35 24.12 -9.42
CA GLU A 352 7.45 23.27 -10.20
C GLU A 352 8.11 21.93 -10.54
N PHE A 353 7.31 20.88 -10.48
CA PHE A 353 7.68 19.51 -10.82
C PHE A 353 6.53 18.84 -11.55
N SER A 354 6.85 17.90 -12.43
CA SER A 354 5.88 17.03 -13.08
C SER A 354 6.12 15.58 -12.71
N GLY A 355 5.07 14.77 -12.84
CA GLY A 355 5.10 13.37 -12.43
C GLY A 355 3.88 12.60 -12.88
N MET A 356 3.78 11.38 -12.36
CA MET A 356 2.63 10.50 -12.57
C MET A 356 2.05 10.09 -11.23
N ALA A 357 0.74 9.96 -11.20
CA ALA A 357 -0.04 9.53 -10.05
C ALA A 357 -0.92 8.34 -10.39
N VAL A 358 -1.16 7.54 -9.36
CA VAL A 358 -2.31 6.64 -9.29
C VAL A 358 -3.31 7.27 -8.32
N CYS A 359 -4.59 7.23 -8.68
CA CYS A 359 -5.68 7.67 -7.81
C CYS A 359 -6.74 6.58 -7.70
N GLU A 360 -7.34 6.43 -6.54
CA GLU A 360 -8.56 5.64 -6.31
C GLU A 360 -9.62 6.46 -5.62
N GLN A 361 -10.86 6.11 -5.92
CA GLN A 361 -12.05 6.70 -5.34
C GLN A 361 -13.08 5.62 -5.01
N PHE A 362 -13.54 5.57 -3.75
CA PHE A 362 -14.79 4.90 -3.39
C PHE A 362 -15.93 5.89 -3.18
N LYS A 363 -17.14 5.49 -3.59
CA LYS A 363 -18.41 6.21 -3.42
C LYS A 363 -19.43 5.23 -2.85
N LEU A 364 -19.75 5.34 -1.57
CA LEU A 364 -20.65 4.39 -0.89
C LEU A 364 -21.92 5.03 -0.32
N THR A 365 -22.11 6.33 -0.58
CA THR A 365 -23.29 7.11 -0.19
C THR A 365 -24.16 7.50 -1.37
#